data_AF-A0A7S2GKV8-F1
#
_entry.id   AF-A0A7S2GKV8-F1
#
_cell.length_a   1.000
_cell.length_b   1.000
_cell.length_c   1.000
_cell.angle_alpha   90.00
_cell.angle_beta   90.00
_cell.angle_gamma   90.00
#
_symmetry.space_group_name_H-M   'P 1'
#
loop_
_entity.id
_entity.type
_entity.pdbx_description
1 polymer ?
#
loop_
_entity_poly.entity_id
_entity_poly.type
_entity_poly.pdbx_seq_one_letter_code
_entity_poly.pdbx_strand_id
1 'polypeptide(L)'
;ESTATDTAPSFILPWDASPEASEEKSPEDTARSDGSWELMPDEKEGSSDPRFDRHGFRRDARNLEREEAFETTYAARLEQQEQRWGRHTGRAEEQPRAAIPFDELKRLVRLGIPAKRRGALWPQLARAEDLRATEAEGYFESLLASPDASPGGTGFAAERQIDLDLARTF
;
A
#
# COMPACT_ATOMS: atom_id res chain seq x y z
N GLU A 1 12.09 -58.08 14.24
CA GLU A 1 12.66 -56.81 13.73
C GLU A 1 12.50 -56.81 12.22
N SER A 2 11.63 -55.94 11.70
CA SER A 2 11.46 -55.72 10.25
C SER A 2 11.47 -54.22 10.02
N THR A 3 12.56 -53.72 9.46
CA THR A 3 12.77 -52.32 9.12
C THR A 3 12.26 -52.06 7.72
N ALA A 4 11.09 -51.43 7.62
CA ALA A 4 10.57 -50.89 6.36
C ALA A 4 11.29 -49.56 6.05
N THR A 5 12.02 -49.52 4.95
CA THR A 5 12.63 -48.32 4.39
C THR A 5 11.65 -47.72 3.38
N ASP A 6 11.02 -46.62 3.76
CA ASP A 6 10.10 -45.82 2.95
C ASP A 6 10.91 -44.88 2.06
N THR A 7 10.89 -45.13 0.75
CA THR A 7 11.61 -44.35 -0.27
C THR A 7 10.60 -43.45 -0.97
N ALA A 8 10.59 -42.17 -0.60
CA ALA A 8 9.75 -41.17 -1.25
C ALA A 8 10.29 -40.81 -2.65
N PRO A 9 9.45 -40.72 -3.70
CA PRO A 9 9.89 -40.30 -5.02
C PRO A 9 10.04 -38.77 -5.11
N SER A 10 11.25 -38.32 -5.47
CA SER A 10 11.56 -36.94 -5.81
C SER A 10 10.88 -36.55 -7.12
N PHE A 11 9.92 -35.62 -7.04
CA PHE A 11 9.25 -35.02 -8.18
C PHE A 11 10.04 -33.77 -8.62
N ILE A 12 10.97 -33.95 -9.57
CA ILE A 12 11.70 -32.85 -10.22
C ILE A 12 10.91 -32.46 -11.46
N LEU A 13 10.28 -31.29 -11.46
CA LEU A 13 9.71 -30.69 -12.66
C LEU A 13 10.80 -29.91 -13.42
N PRO A 14 11.03 -30.19 -14.71
CA PRO A 14 11.91 -29.38 -15.53
C PRO A 14 11.20 -28.07 -15.93
N TRP A 15 11.71 -26.94 -15.42
CA TRP A 15 11.33 -25.62 -15.89
C TRP A 15 12.16 -25.30 -17.15
N ASP A 16 11.72 -25.83 -18.29
CA ASP A 16 12.23 -25.46 -19.59
C ASP A 16 11.13 -24.72 -20.35
N ALA A 17 11.24 -23.40 -20.39
CA ALA A 17 10.46 -22.53 -21.25
C ALA A 17 11.20 -21.19 -21.38
N SER A 18 12.18 -21.19 -22.28
CA SER A 18 12.67 -19.99 -22.94
C SER A 18 11.63 -19.53 -23.97
N PRO A 19 11.30 -18.23 -24.01
CA PRO A 19 10.97 -17.61 -25.28
C PRO A 19 11.86 -16.39 -25.54
N GLU A 20 12.64 -16.55 -26.59
CA GLU A 20 12.94 -15.62 -27.68
C GLU A 20 12.83 -14.11 -27.40
N ALA A 21 13.98 -13.48 -27.60
CA ALA A 21 14.15 -12.05 -27.81
C ALA A 21 13.25 -11.55 -28.95
N SER A 22 12.60 -10.42 -28.73
CA SER A 22 12.01 -9.61 -29.80
C SER A 22 12.24 -8.14 -29.50
N GLU A 23 13.09 -7.57 -30.36
CA GLU A 23 13.02 -6.24 -30.96
C GLU A 23 13.09 -5.00 -30.06
N GLU A 24 14.25 -4.35 -30.21
CA GLU A 24 14.56 -2.96 -29.93
C GLU A 24 13.43 -2.00 -30.32
N LYS A 25 12.87 -1.32 -29.32
CA LYS A 25 12.23 -0.01 -29.50
C LYS A 25 13.10 1.06 -28.86
N SER A 26 13.56 1.96 -29.73
CA SER A 26 14.35 3.16 -29.42
C SER A 26 13.71 4.02 -28.33
N PRO A 27 14.46 4.49 -27.30
CA PRO A 27 13.97 5.44 -26.33
C PRO A 27 14.45 6.86 -26.69
N GLU A 28 13.77 7.53 -27.61
CA GLU A 28 13.86 8.99 -27.76
C GLU A 28 12.50 9.58 -27.43
N ASP A 29 12.27 9.80 -26.14
CA ASP A 29 11.42 10.87 -25.58
C ASP A 29 11.47 10.77 -24.04
N THR A 30 12.68 10.86 -23.47
CA THR A 30 12.83 11.27 -22.08
C THR A 30 12.56 12.77 -21.99
N ALA A 31 11.27 13.11 -21.92
CA ALA A 31 10.86 14.37 -21.35
C ALA A 31 11.53 14.49 -19.98
N ARG A 32 12.52 15.40 -19.90
CA ARG A 32 13.12 15.88 -18.66
C ARG A 32 11.98 16.32 -17.76
N SER A 33 11.60 15.46 -16.83
CA SER A 33 10.86 15.84 -15.64
C SER A 33 11.84 16.66 -14.81
N ASP A 34 11.89 17.96 -15.07
CA ASP A 34 12.52 18.91 -14.17
C ASP A 34 11.86 18.68 -12.80
N GLY A 35 12.66 18.32 -11.81
CA GLY A 35 12.24 18.07 -10.41
C GLY A 35 11.81 19.36 -9.72
N SER A 36 11.01 20.18 -10.41
CA SER A 36 10.30 21.30 -9.85
C SER A 36 9.16 20.72 -9.03
N TRP A 37 9.39 20.65 -7.73
CA TRP A 37 8.34 20.63 -6.72
C TRP A 37 7.55 21.93 -6.88
N GLU A 38 6.68 21.99 -7.89
CA GLU A 38 5.75 23.07 -8.12
C GLU A 38 4.94 23.18 -6.83
N LEU A 39 5.26 24.20 -6.02
CA LEU A 39 4.64 24.42 -4.71
C LEU A 39 3.14 24.24 -4.87
N MET A 40 2.58 23.27 -4.15
CA MET A 40 1.15 23.06 -4.06
C MET A 40 0.49 24.42 -3.79
N PRO A 41 -0.51 24.82 -4.58
CA PRO A 41 -1.25 26.05 -4.28
C PRO A 41 -1.74 25.95 -2.83
N ASP A 42 -1.38 26.94 -2.03
CA ASP A 42 -1.85 27.12 -0.65
C ASP A 42 -3.32 26.72 -0.57
N GLU A 43 -3.70 25.99 0.49
CA GLU A 43 -5.04 25.51 0.82
C GLU A 43 -6.07 26.64 1.00
N LYS A 44 -6.25 27.49 -0.01
CA LYS A 44 -7.36 28.42 -0.11
C LYS A 44 -8.56 27.64 -0.60
N GLU A 45 -9.35 27.25 0.40
CA GLU A 45 -10.76 26.87 0.35
C GLU A 45 -11.42 27.02 -1.03
N GLY A 46 -11.72 25.88 -1.64
CA GLY A 46 -12.83 25.76 -2.59
C GLY A 46 -12.47 25.58 -4.06
N SER A 47 -11.20 25.72 -4.46
CA SER A 47 -10.79 25.37 -5.82
C SER A 47 -10.05 24.04 -5.83
N SER A 48 -10.80 22.94 -5.86
CA SER A 48 -10.22 21.64 -6.21
C SER A 48 -9.70 21.74 -7.63
N ASP A 49 -8.40 22.00 -7.79
CA ASP A 49 -7.76 22.00 -9.10
C ASP A 49 -8.00 20.62 -9.73
N PRO A 50 -8.71 20.53 -10.87
CA PRO A 50 -9.07 19.25 -11.47
C PRO A 50 -7.83 18.45 -11.93
N ARG A 51 -6.65 19.09 -11.99
CA ARG A 51 -5.38 18.45 -12.30
C ARG A 51 -4.84 17.57 -11.17
N PHE A 52 -5.38 17.66 -9.96
CA PHE A 52 -4.94 16.85 -8.82
C PHE A 52 -6.09 16.00 -8.28
N ASP A 53 -5.76 14.83 -7.73
CA ASP A 53 -6.72 13.96 -7.06
C ASP A 53 -6.91 14.37 -5.59
N ARG A 54 -7.80 13.66 -4.89
CA ARG A 54 -8.08 13.88 -3.46
C ARG A 54 -6.90 13.65 -2.51
N HIS A 55 -5.81 13.09 -3.00
CA HIS A 55 -4.59 12.79 -2.25
C HIS A 55 -3.44 13.73 -2.63
N GLY A 56 -3.68 14.69 -3.53
CA GLY A 56 -2.67 15.64 -4.00
C GLY A 56 -1.80 15.11 -5.15
N PHE A 57 -2.10 13.94 -5.71
CA PHE A 57 -1.37 13.41 -6.85
C PHE A 57 -1.89 14.03 -8.15
N ARG A 58 -0.96 14.38 -9.04
CA ARG A 58 -1.29 14.90 -10.37
C ARG A 58 -1.98 13.81 -11.20
N ARG A 59 -3.14 14.16 -11.76
CA ARG A 59 -3.95 13.31 -12.62
C ARG A 59 -3.42 13.38 -14.06
N ASP A 60 -3.46 12.26 -14.77
CA ASP A 60 -3.14 12.25 -16.21
C ASP A 60 -4.28 12.92 -16.98
N ALA A 61 -3.95 13.97 -17.73
CA ALA A 61 -4.90 14.71 -18.56
C ALA A 61 -5.69 13.81 -19.52
N ARG A 62 -5.09 12.69 -19.97
CA ARG A 62 -5.73 11.71 -20.87
C ARG A 62 -6.82 10.89 -20.17
N ASN A 63 -6.79 10.79 -18.85
CA ASN A 63 -7.69 9.95 -18.05
C ASN A 63 -8.69 10.76 -17.21
N LEU A 64 -8.63 12.10 -17.23
CA LEU A 64 -9.46 12.98 -16.41
C LEU A 64 -10.96 12.66 -16.51
N GLU A 65 -11.51 12.59 -17.73
CA GLU A 65 -12.94 12.33 -17.94
C GLU A 65 -13.36 10.96 -17.39
N ARG A 66 -12.53 9.92 -17.58
CA ARG A 66 -12.81 8.57 -17.09
C ARG A 66 -12.79 8.54 -15.56
N GLU A 67 -11.82 9.20 -14.95
CA GLU A 67 -11.68 9.29 -13.51
C GLU A 67 -12.80 10.13 -12.89
N GLU A 68 -13.24 11.23 -13.51
CA GLU A 68 -14.39 12.02 -13.04
C GLU A 68 -15.70 11.22 -13.12
N ALA A 69 -15.91 10.48 -14.22
CA ALA A 69 -17.04 9.56 -14.35
C ALA A 69 -16.98 8.43 -13.31
N PHE A 70 -15.77 7.97 -12.97
CA PHE A 70 -15.57 7.02 -11.89
C PHE A 70 -15.91 7.67 -10.54
N GLU A 71 -15.40 8.86 -10.22
CA GLU A 71 -15.60 9.53 -8.94
C GLU A 71 -17.06 9.84 -8.67
N THR A 72 -17.80 10.32 -9.67
CA THR A 72 -19.24 10.60 -9.57
C THR A 72 -20.04 9.34 -9.21
N THR A 73 -19.75 8.20 -9.84
CA THR A 73 -20.39 6.92 -9.52
C THR A 73 -19.86 6.29 -8.24
N TYR A 74 -18.59 6.53 -7.91
CA TYR A 74 -17.90 6.00 -6.73
C TYR A 74 -18.36 6.69 -5.45
N ALA A 75 -18.68 7.99 -5.47
CA ALA A 75 -19.15 8.74 -4.30
C ALA A 75 -20.39 8.11 -3.65
N ALA A 76 -21.39 7.73 -4.45
CA ALA A 76 -22.59 7.06 -3.95
C ALA A 76 -22.29 5.68 -3.33
N ARG A 77 -21.33 4.93 -3.91
CA ARG A 77 -20.88 3.65 -3.34
C ARG A 77 -20.10 3.85 -2.04
N LEU A 78 -19.29 4.90 -1.97
CA LEU A 78 -18.46 5.20 -0.81
C LEU A 78 -19.32 5.48 0.41
N GLU A 79 -20.42 6.22 0.27
CA GLU A 79 -21.34 6.48 1.38
C GLU A 79 -21.98 5.18 1.91
N GLN A 80 -22.44 4.31 1.01
CA GLN A 80 -22.99 3.00 1.42
C GLN A 80 -21.93 2.13 2.12
N GLN A 81 -20.68 2.17 1.64
CA GLN A 81 -19.58 1.46 2.29
C GLN A 81 -19.26 2.05 3.66
N GLU A 82 -19.25 3.37 3.79
CA GLU A 82 -19.02 4.06 5.05
C GLU A 82 -20.07 3.68 6.09
N GLN A 83 -21.35 3.62 5.70
CA GLN A 83 -22.42 3.16 6.58
C GLN A 83 -22.26 1.68 6.97
N ARG A 84 -21.88 0.81 6.03
CA ARG A 84 -21.63 -0.62 6.31
C ARG A 84 -20.50 -0.76 7.32
N TRP A 85 -19.32 -0.17 7.04
CA TRP A 85 -18.18 -0.19 7.94
C TRP A 85 -18.53 0.44 9.30
N GLY A 86 -19.27 1.54 9.32
CA GLY A 86 -19.72 2.20 10.56
C GLY A 86 -20.57 1.30 11.46
N ARG A 87 -21.49 0.51 10.89
CA ARG A 87 -22.28 -0.48 11.65
C ARG A 87 -21.38 -1.55 12.28
N HIS A 88 -20.32 -1.94 11.60
CA HIS A 88 -19.41 -2.99 12.08
C HIS A 88 -18.42 -2.46 13.13
N THR A 89 -17.88 -1.27 12.95
CA THR A 89 -16.98 -0.67 13.95
C THR A 89 -17.74 -0.27 15.21
N GLY A 90 -18.92 0.34 15.09
CA GLY A 90 -19.74 0.70 16.26
C GLY A 90 -20.17 -0.54 17.06
N ARG A 91 -20.52 -1.64 16.38
CA ARG A 91 -20.84 -2.91 17.05
C ARG A 91 -19.62 -3.53 17.75
N ALA A 92 -18.42 -3.37 17.19
CA ALA A 92 -17.19 -3.84 17.83
C ALA A 92 -16.82 -3.02 19.07
N GLU A 93 -17.09 -1.71 19.08
CA GLU A 93 -16.91 -0.85 20.27
C GLU A 93 -17.91 -1.21 21.39
N GLU A 94 -19.18 -1.41 21.04
CA GLU A 94 -20.23 -1.77 22.00
C GLU A 94 -20.13 -3.22 22.50
N GLN A 95 -19.65 -4.12 21.64
CA GLN A 95 -19.51 -5.55 21.93
C GLN A 95 -18.15 -6.05 21.44
N PRO A 96 -17.07 -5.83 22.20
CA PRO A 96 -15.71 -6.23 21.81
C PRO A 96 -15.55 -7.74 21.59
N ARG A 97 -16.49 -8.56 22.10
CA ARG A 97 -16.55 -10.01 21.89
C ARG A 97 -17.29 -10.43 20.62
N ALA A 98 -18.07 -9.54 20.00
CA ALA A 98 -18.75 -9.80 18.74
C ALA A 98 -17.83 -9.47 17.57
N ALA A 99 -16.76 -10.25 17.42
CA ALA A 99 -15.91 -10.15 16.25
C ALA A 99 -16.76 -10.30 14.98
N ILE A 100 -16.49 -9.44 13.98
CA ILE A 100 -17.12 -9.55 12.67
C ILE A 100 -16.77 -10.95 12.13
N PRO A 101 -17.75 -11.77 11.69
CA PRO A 101 -17.45 -13.06 11.08
C PRO A 101 -16.44 -12.90 9.95
N PHE A 102 -15.43 -13.77 9.89
CA PHE A 102 -14.32 -13.64 8.95
C PHE A 102 -14.78 -13.48 7.49
N ASP A 103 -15.82 -14.22 7.08
CA ASP A 103 -16.38 -14.15 5.73
C ASP A 103 -17.01 -12.79 5.43
N GLU A 104 -17.68 -12.19 6.41
CA GLU A 104 -18.26 -10.87 6.28
C GLU A 104 -17.17 -9.79 6.22
N LEU A 105 -16.16 -9.89 7.08
CA LEU A 105 -15.00 -9.00 7.05
C LEU A 105 -14.28 -9.07 5.70
N LYS A 106 -14.01 -10.28 5.21
CA LYS A 106 -13.39 -10.54 3.90
C LYS A 106 -14.22 -9.93 2.77
N ARG A 107 -15.55 -10.06 2.82
CA ARG A 107 -16.46 -9.44 1.84
C ARG A 107 -16.37 -7.92 1.89
N LEU A 108 -16.36 -7.31 3.07
CA LEU A 108 -16.25 -5.85 3.22
C LEU A 108 -14.91 -5.33 2.70
N VAL A 109 -13.81 -5.98 3.03
CA VAL A 109 -12.46 -5.61 2.54
C VAL A 109 -12.39 -5.69 1.01
N ARG A 110 -12.99 -6.72 0.39
CA ARG A 110 -13.06 -6.86 -1.08
C ARG A 110 -13.87 -5.75 -1.76
N LEU A 111 -14.88 -5.22 -1.07
CA LEU A 111 -15.63 -4.07 -1.58
C LEU A 111 -14.82 -2.77 -1.45
N GLY A 112 -13.89 -2.71 -0.52
CA GLY A 112 -13.01 -1.58 -0.28
C GLY A 112 -13.15 -1.03 1.14
N ILE A 113 -12.04 -0.52 1.66
CA ILE A 113 -12.01 0.21 2.93
C ILE A 113 -12.06 1.72 2.61
N PRO A 114 -13.06 2.46 3.13
CA PRO A 114 -13.15 3.90 2.97
C PRO A 114 -11.87 4.60 3.45
N ALA A 115 -11.41 5.60 2.70
CA ALA A 115 -10.13 6.26 2.95
C ALA A 115 -9.99 6.76 4.40
N LYS A 116 -11.05 7.38 4.94
CA LYS A 116 -11.10 7.90 6.32
C LYS A 116 -10.89 6.84 7.40
N ARG A 117 -11.18 5.57 7.10
CA ARG A 117 -11.08 4.45 8.05
C ARG A 117 -9.81 3.62 7.91
N ARG A 118 -9.05 3.79 6.81
CA ARG A 118 -7.85 2.97 6.54
C ARG A 118 -6.82 3.07 7.67
N GLY A 119 -6.60 4.28 8.21
CA GLY A 119 -5.66 4.50 9.31
C GLY A 119 -5.95 3.68 10.56
N ALA A 120 -7.24 3.46 10.90
CA ALA A 120 -7.63 2.64 12.04
C ALA A 120 -7.70 1.14 11.68
N LEU A 121 -8.27 0.80 10.52
CA LEU A 121 -8.57 -0.58 10.16
C LEU A 121 -7.36 -1.36 9.65
N TRP A 122 -6.45 -0.73 8.88
CA TRP A 122 -5.30 -1.46 8.33
C TRP A 122 -4.37 -2.01 9.42
N PRO A 123 -3.98 -1.25 10.45
CA PRO A 123 -3.19 -1.80 11.55
C PRO A 123 -3.87 -2.98 12.24
N GLN A 124 -5.19 -2.89 12.49
CA GLN A 124 -5.96 -3.98 13.10
C GLN A 124 -5.99 -5.23 12.22
N LEU A 125 -6.28 -5.07 10.93
CA LEU A 125 -6.33 -6.18 9.96
C LEU A 125 -4.97 -6.84 9.74
N ALA A 126 -3.89 -6.05 9.79
CA ALA A 126 -2.52 -6.52 9.68
C ALA A 126 -1.97 -7.06 11.01
N ARG A 127 -2.75 -6.98 12.10
CA ARG A 127 -2.31 -7.32 13.47
C ARG A 127 -1.04 -6.57 13.87
N ALA A 128 -0.92 -5.31 13.43
CA ALA A 128 0.24 -4.49 13.67
C ALA A 128 0.50 -4.27 15.17
N GLU A 129 -0.55 -4.19 15.99
CA GLU A 129 -0.41 -4.09 17.45
C GLU A 129 0.16 -5.37 18.07
N ASP A 130 -0.28 -6.54 17.64
CA ASP A 130 0.28 -7.82 18.11
C ASP A 130 1.76 -7.92 17.76
N LEU A 131 2.14 -7.52 16.54
CA LEU A 131 3.53 -7.49 16.09
C LEU A 131 4.35 -6.46 16.89
N ARG A 132 3.80 -5.27 17.13
CA ARG A 132 4.46 -4.26 17.99
C ARG A 132 4.60 -4.74 19.43
N ALA A 133 3.64 -5.48 19.96
CA ALA A 133 3.69 -6.03 21.30
C ALA A 133 4.72 -7.15 21.46
N THR A 134 5.13 -7.81 20.35
CA THR A 134 6.26 -8.74 20.37
C THR A 134 7.62 -8.06 20.37
N GLU A 135 7.68 -6.80 19.97
CA GLU A 135 8.90 -5.99 20.02
C GLU A 135 9.10 -5.36 21.40
N ALA A 136 10.34 -4.97 21.72
CA ALA A 136 10.61 -4.21 22.92
C ALA A 136 9.95 -2.82 22.85
N GLU A 137 9.54 -2.28 24.01
CA GLU A 137 9.09 -0.88 24.07
C GLU A 137 10.21 0.04 23.59
N GLY A 138 9.88 0.98 22.69
CA GLY A 138 10.86 1.87 22.08
C GLY A 138 11.71 1.21 20.98
N TYR A 139 11.33 0.02 20.48
CA TYR A 139 12.11 -0.70 19.47
C TYR A 139 12.36 0.15 18.22
N PHE A 140 11.33 0.80 17.68
CA PHE A 140 11.48 1.64 16.49
C PHE A 140 12.41 2.84 16.73
N GLU A 141 12.25 3.52 17.87
CA GLU A 141 13.12 4.61 18.30
C GLU A 141 14.57 4.14 18.48
N SER A 142 14.77 2.92 18.99
CA SER A 142 16.10 2.31 19.14
C SER A 142 16.76 2.01 17.79
N LEU A 143 15.96 1.62 16.78
CA LEU A 143 16.46 1.45 15.41
C LEU A 143 16.90 2.79 14.83
N LEU A 144 16.12 3.85 15.02
CA LEU A 144 16.48 5.19 14.56
C LEU A 144 17.69 5.79 15.29
N ALA A 145 17.85 5.50 16.58
CA ALA A 145 18.98 5.94 17.38
C ALA A 145 20.26 5.10 17.15
N SER A 146 20.16 4.00 16.41
CA SER A 146 21.31 3.17 16.08
C SER A 146 22.34 3.98 15.28
N PRO A 147 23.64 3.89 15.63
CA PRO A 147 24.69 4.54 14.84
C PRO A 147 24.71 4.03 13.37
N ASP A 148 24.20 2.83 13.14
CA ASP A 148 24.04 2.23 11.81
C ASP A 148 22.78 2.68 11.05
N ALA A 149 21.95 3.56 11.64
CA ALA A 149 20.77 4.15 11.01
C ALA A 149 20.88 5.66 10.80
N SER A 150 22.01 6.27 11.22
CA SER A 150 22.27 7.70 11.01
C SER A 150 22.50 7.99 9.53
N PRO A 151 21.84 9.00 8.95
CA PRO A 151 22.09 9.41 7.58
C PRO A 151 23.57 9.79 7.35
N GLY A 152 24.20 9.21 6.33
CA GLY A 152 25.61 9.34 6.00
C GLY A 152 26.56 8.45 6.81
N GLY A 153 26.04 7.59 7.70
CA GLY A 153 26.83 6.64 8.49
C GLY A 153 27.28 5.42 7.67
N THR A 154 28.45 4.86 8.00
CA THR A 154 28.99 3.67 7.30
C THR A 154 28.18 2.38 7.52
N GLY A 155 27.20 2.40 8.43
CA GLY A 155 26.41 1.23 8.82
C GLY A 155 25.11 1.00 8.02
N PHE A 156 24.54 2.03 7.40
CA PHE A 156 23.26 1.90 6.68
C PHE A 156 23.46 1.63 5.19
N ALA A 157 23.78 0.39 4.83
CA ALA A 157 24.06 0.00 3.44
C ALA A 157 22.93 0.32 2.44
N ALA A 158 21.69 0.46 2.90
CA ALA A 158 20.52 0.73 2.07
C ALA A 158 20.25 2.23 1.84
N GLU A 159 20.89 3.14 2.58
CA GLU A 159 20.57 4.58 2.58
C GLU A 159 20.55 5.17 1.17
N ARG A 160 21.67 5.01 0.44
CA ARG A 160 21.81 5.54 -0.91
C ARG A 160 20.76 4.99 -1.87
N GLN A 161 20.35 3.74 -1.68
CA GLN A 161 19.31 3.13 -2.52
C GLN A 161 17.94 3.73 -2.19
N ILE A 162 17.64 3.93 -0.91
CA ILE A 162 16.40 4.59 -0.46
C ILE A 162 16.34 6.02 -1.02
N ASP A 163 17.41 6.80 -0.96
CA ASP A 163 17.44 8.17 -1.49
C ASP A 163 17.19 8.22 -3.00
N LEU A 164 17.83 7.32 -3.75
CA LEU A 164 17.60 7.20 -5.20
C LEU A 164 16.16 6.81 -5.51
N ASP A 165 15.55 5.96 -4.67
CA ASP A 165 14.17 5.53 -4.81
C ASP A 165 13.18 6.62 -4.43
N LEU A 166 13.45 7.37 -3.36
CA LEU A 166 12.66 8.54 -2.97
C LEU A 166 12.68 9.62 -4.05
N ALA A 167 13.83 9.86 -4.69
CA ALA A 167 13.94 10.84 -5.78
C ALA A 167 13.09 10.50 -7.02
N ARG A 168 12.60 9.24 -7.14
CA ARG A 168 11.76 8.77 -8.24
C ARG A 168 10.38 8.28 -7.81
N THR A 169 10.08 8.29 -6.51
CA THR A 169 8.83 7.74 -5.95
C THR A 169 8.03 8.87 -5.31
N PHE A 170 6.98 9.27 -6.02
CA PHE A 170 6.00 10.29 -5.65
C PHE A 170 6.60 11.66 -5.30
#